data_AF-A0A965PUG6-F1
#
_entry.id   AF-A0A965PUG6-F1
#
_cell.length_a   1.000
_cell.length_b   1.000
_cell.length_c   1.000
_cell.angle_alpha   90.00
_cell.angle_beta   90.00
_cell.angle_gamma   90.00
#
_symmetry.space_group_name_H-M   'P 1'
#
loop_
_entity.id
_entity.type
_entity.pdbx_description
1 polymer ?
#
loop_
_entity_poly.entity_id
_entity_poly.type
_entity_poly.pdbx_seq_one_letter_code
_entity_poly.pdbx_strand_id
1 'polypeptide(L)'
;MDQDNFAKRLQEAIKAKYGARVSAARIARDLEHASKFQIQVTSEGVRKWLLGQSIPRAQTVAHLELMLGTHLVFGHSVSRFADMSEAELIACREQIDQALKAKAEAA
;
A
#
# COMPACT_ATOMS: atom_id res chain seq x y z
N MET A 1 -10.76 -10.02 0.01
CA MET A 1 -11.01 -8.63 0.45
C MET A 1 -12.30 -8.17 -0.19
N ASP A 2 -13.23 -7.70 0.62
CA ASP A 2 -14.48 -7.09 0.14
C ASP A 2 -14.22 -5.60 -0.21
N GLN A 3 -14.76 -5.14 -1.34
CA GLN A 3 -14.57 -3.76 -1.82
C GLN A 3 -15.13 -2.74 -0.80
N ASP A 4 -16.21 -3.09 -0.14
CA ASP A 4 -16.85 -2.26 0.88
C ASP A 4 -15.99 -2.14 2.15
N ASN A 5 -15.27 -3.20 2.52
CA ASN A 5 -14.38 -3.19 3.68
C ASN A 5 -13.15 -2.31 3.40
N PHE A 6 -12.56 -2.44 2.21
CA PHE A 6 -11.46 -1.57 1.78
C PHE A 6 -11.88 -0.09 1.76
N ALA A 7 -13.05 0.22 1.19
CA ALA A 7 -13.57 1.57 1.10
C ALA A 7 -13.76 2.21 2.49
N LYS A 8 -14.38 1.49 3.43
CA LYS A 8 -14.56 1.97 4.82
C LYS A 8 -13.23 2.29 5.49
N ARG A 9 -12.26 1.38 5.39
CA ARG A 9 -10.91 1.57 5.96
C ARG A 9 -10.18 2.75 5.35
N LEU A 10 -10.25 2.88 4.03
CA LEU A 10 -9.66 4.00 3.33
C LEU A 10 -10.26 5.32 3.80
N GLN A 11 -11.59 5.40 3.95
CA GLN A 11 -12.27 6.58 4.48
C GLN A 11 -11.84 6.89 5.93
N GLU A 12 -11.75 5.88 6.80
CA GLU A 12 -11.29 6.04 8.18
C GLU A 12 -9.84 6.54 8.27
N ALA A 13 -8.94 5.94 7.51
CA ALA A 13 -7.52 6.34 7.46
C ALA A 13 -7.35 7.76 6.91
N ILE A 14 -8.12 8.12 5.88
CA ILE A 14 -8.14 9.49 5.33
C ILE A 14 -8.65 10.48 6.38
N LYS A 15 -9.74 10.14 7.08
CA LYS A 15 -10.31 10.99 8.13
C LYS A 15 -9.32 11.16 9.29
N ALA A 16 -8.59 10.12 9.66
CA ALA A 16 -7.57 10.19 10.70
C ALA A 16 -6.41 11.12 10.31
N LYS A 17 -5.94 11.06 9.06
CA LYS A 17 -4.81 11.88 8.60
C LYS A 17 -5.18 13.33 8.26
N TYR A 18 -6.29 13.53 7.56
CA TYR A 18 -6.66 14.83 6.97
C TYR A 18 -7.85 15.51 7.64
N GLY A 19 -8.57 14.83 8.54
CA GLY A 19 -9.84 15.32 9.09
C GLY A 19 -11.03 15.15 8.13
N ALA A 20 -12.13 15.84 8.42
CA ALA A 20 -13.44 15.56 7.81
C ALA A 20 -13.65 16.09 6.38
N ARG A 21 -12.73 16.89 5.81
CA ARG A 21 -12.98 17.64 4.56
C ARG A 21 -11.80 17.62 3.58
N VAL A 22 -11.39 16.43 3.15
CA VAL A 22 -10.42 16.30 2.06
C VAL A 22 -11.10 15.85 0.77
N SER A 23 -10.73 16.45 -0.35
CA SER A 23 -11.28 16.11 -1.66
C SER A 23 -10.54 14.93 -2.29
N ALA A 24 -11.23 14.15 -3.13
CA ALA A 24 -10.62 13.07 -3.89
C ALA A 24 -9.47 13.55 -4.79
N ALA A 25 -9.55 14.78 -5.31
CA ALA A 25 -8.49 15.40 -6.10
C ALA A 25 -7.24 15.70 -5.25
N ARG A 26 -7.41 16.09 -3.99
CA ARG A 26 -6.27 16.30 -3.08
C ARG A 26 -5.58 14.98 -2.74
N ILE A 27 -6.35 13.94 -2.45
CA ILE A 27 -5.82 12.59 -2.18
C ILE A 27 -5.04 12.06 -3.40
N ALA A 28 -5.60 12.22 -4.60
CA ALA A 28 -4.95 11.83 -5.84
C ALA A 28 -3.58 12.51 -6.01
N ARG A 29 -3.52 13.83 -5.82
CA ARG A 29 -2.29 14.61 -5.91
C ARG A 29 -1.28 14.21 -4.83
N ASP A 30 -1.71 14.04 -3.58
CA ASP A 30 -0.82 13.63 -2.49
C ASP A 30 -0.24 12.24 -2.75
N LEU A 31 -1.01 11.33 -3.35
CA LEU A 31 -0.57 9.99 -3.74
C LEU A 31 0.43 10.03 -4.92
N GLU A 32 0.21 10.91 -5.90
CA GLU A 32 1.18 11.17 -6.96
C GLU A 32 2.51 11.67 -6.37
N HIS A 33 2.47 12.63 -5.46
CA HIS A 33 3.68 13.11 -4.77
C HIS A 33 4.36 12.03 -3.92
N ALA A 34 3.58 11.25 -3.16
CA ALA A 34 4.10 10.16 -2.32
C ALA A 34 4.76 9.06 -3.15
N SER A 35 4.28 8.82 -4.37
CA SER A 35 4.87 7.88 -5.32
C SER A 35 5.96 8.50 -6.20
N LYS A 36 6.36 9.77 -5.97
CA LYS A 36 7.29 10.50 -6.85
C LYS A 36 6.86 10.46 -8.32
N PHE A 37 5.55 10.60 -8.57
CA PHE A 37 4.90 10.55 -9.88
C PHE A 37 4.99 9.20 -10.61
N GLN A 38 5.36 8.12 -9.92
CA GLN A 38 5.34 6.76 -10.50
C GLN A 38 3.91 6.23 -10.69
N ILE A 39 2.96 6.71 -9.88
CA ILE A 39 1.54 6.37 -10.01
C ILE A 39 0.81 7.64 -10.40
N GLN A 40 0.12 7.60 -11.54
CA GLN A 40 -0.81 8.63 -11.95
C GLN A 40 -2.22 8.23 -11.56
N VAL A 41 -2.92 9.10 -10.82
CA VAL A 41 -4.23 8.77 -10.26
C VAL A 41 -5.19 9.92 -10.54
N THR A 42 -6.33 9.60 -11.11
CA THR A 42 -7.39 10.59 -11.30
C THR A 42 -8.24 10.73 -10.04
N SER A 43 -8.79 11.92 -9.83
CA SER A 43 -9.74 12.18 -8.74
C SER A 43 -10.96 11.25 -8.80
N GLU A 44 -11.39 10.86 -10.00
CA GLU A 44 -12.47 9.91 -10.21
C GLU A 44 -12.09 8.48 -9.81
N GLY A 45 -10.84 8.07 -10.08
CA GLY A 45 -10.31 6.79 -9.60
C GLY A 45 -10.37 6.70 -8.07
N VAL A 46 -9.91 7.75 -7.38
CA VAL A 46 -9.99 7.83 -5.92
C VAL A 46 -11.44 7.80 -5.43
N ARG A 47 -12.36 8.51 -6.10
CA ARG A 47 -13.78 8.51 -5.74
C ARG A 47 -14.37 7.10 -5.80
N LYS A 48 -14.05 6.34 -6.85
CA LYS A 48 -14.50 4.94 -7.00
C LYS A 48 -13.96 4.05 -5.87
N TRP A 49 -12.73 4.25 -5.43
CA TRP A 49 -12.16 3.54 -4.28
C TRP A 49 -12.90 3.86 -2.98
N LEU A 50 -13.18 5.15 -2.74
CA LEU A 50 -13.91 5.60 -1.56
C LEU A 50 -15.35 5.09 -1.53
N LEU A 51 -15.97 4.86 -2.69
CA LEU A 51 -17.34 4.35 -2.80
C LEU A 51 -17.42 2.82 -2.87
N GLY A 52 -16.30 2.09 -2.75
CA GLY A 52 -16.29 0.63 -2.86
C GLY A 52 -16.57 0.11 -4.28
N GLN A 53 -16.47 0.95 -5.30
CA GLN A 53 -16.76 0.57 -6.69
C GLN A 53 -15.55 -0.04 -7.40
N SER A 54 -14.34 0.15 -6.86
CA SER A 54 -13.12 -0.46 -7.37
C SER A 54 -12.05 -0.55 -6.29
N ILE A 55 -11.07 -1.44 -6.50
CA ILE A 55 -9.88 -1.55 -5.64
C ILE A 55 -8.67 -1.09 -6.47
N PRO A 56 -7.78 -0.24 -5.90
CA PRO A 56 -6.54 0.13 -6.56
C PRO A 56 -5.62 -1.08 -6.79
N ARG A 57 -4.65 -0.95 -7.70
CA ARG A 57 -3.61 -1.97 -7.87
C ARG A 57 -2.77 -2.09 -6.59
N ALA A 58 -2.17 -3.26 -6.35
CA ALA A 58 -1.39 -3.53 -5.14
C ALA A 58 -0.28 -2.48 -4.87
N GLN A 59 0.43 -2.04 -5.91
CA GLN A 59 1.44 -0.97 -5.80
C GLN A 59 0.81 0.34 -5.28
N THR A 60 -0.35 0.72 -5.83
CA THR A 60 -1.10 1.91 -5.41
C THR A 60 -1.59 1.80 -3.97
N VAL A 61 -2.02 0.61 -3.55
CA VAL A 61 -2.39 0.34 -2.16
C VAL A 61 -1.18 0.54 -1.23
N ALA A 62 0.00 0.00 -1.57
CA ALA A 62 1.19 0.18 -0.74
C ALA A 62 1.57 1.66 -0.56
N HIS A 63 1.50 2.45 -1.64
CA HIS A 63 1.73 3.90 -1.53
C HIS A 63 0.64 4.63 -0.75
N LEU A 64 -0.62 4.19 -0.84
CA LEU A 64 -1.70 4.70 0.00
C LEU A 64 -1.44 4.41 1.48
N GLU A 65 -1.01 3.20 1.83
CA GLU A 65 -0.68 2.83 3.21
C GLU A 65 0.51 3.61 3.74
N LEU A 66 1.58 3.76 2.95
CA LEU A 66 2.74 4.59 3.29
C LEU A 66 2.34 6.06 3.49
N MET A 67 1.51 6.58 2.59
CA MET A 67 1.02 7.95 2.66
C MET A 67 0.14 8.15 3.90
N LEU A 68 -0.81 7.25 4.15
CA LEU A 68 -1.79 7.39 5.23
C LEU A 68 -1.25 6.96 6.60
N GLY A 69 -0.13 6.22 6.65
CA GLY A 69 0.44 5.67 7.88
C GLY A 69 -0.45 4.61 8.52
N THR A 70 -1.27 3.91 7.74
CA THR A 70 -2.24 2.92 8.24
C THR A 70 -2.40 1.79 7.23
N HIS A 71 -2.49 0.56 7.72
CA HIS A 71 -2.75 -0.61 6.88
C HIS A 71 -4.22 -0.65 6.44
N LEU A 72 -4.44 -0.57 5.13
CA LEU A 72 -5.74 -0.63 4.49
C LEU A 72 -6.18 -2.07 4.21
N VAL A 73 -5.21 -2.99 4.12
CA VAL A 73 -5.43 -4.41 3.84
C VAL A 73 -4.97 -5.24 5.02
N PHE A 74 -5.89 -5.91 5.72
CA PHE A 74 -5.48 -7.05 6.54
C PHE A 74 -5.29 -8.26 5.63
N GLY A 75 -4.04 -8.70 5.51
CA GLY A 75 -3.64 -9.85 4.71
C GLY A 75 -2.90 -9.49 3.44
N HIS A 76 -1.67 -8.98 3.56
CA HIS A 76 -0.50 -9.66 3.00
C HIS A 76 0.79 -8.97 3.47
N SER A 77 1.62 -9.76 4.16
CA SER A 77 3.09 -9.66 4.16
C SER A 77 3.80 -8.52 4.89
N VAL A 78 3.18 -7.37 5.24
CA VAL A 78 3.89 -6.33 6.01
C VAL A 78 3.96 -6.66 7.51
N SER A 79 2.96 -7.36 8.05
CA SER A 79 3.03 -7.88 9.43
C SER A 79 4.05 -9.01 9.60
N ARG A 80 4.43 -9.74 8.54
CA ARG A 80 5.36 -10.86 8.72
C ARG A 80 6.72 -10.36 9.19
N PHE A 81 7.26 -9.29 8.61
CA PHE A 81 8.56 -8.75 9.01
C PHE A 81 8.52 -7.97 10.33
N ALA A 82 7.40 -7.33 10.66
CA ALA A 82 7.24 -6.62 11.93
C ALA A 82 7.08 -7.59 13.12
N ASP A 83 6.52 -8.78 12.88
CA ASP A 83 6.33 -9.84 13.88
C ASP A 83 7.44 -10.91 13.85
N MET A 84 8.39 -10.82 12.90
CA MET A 84 9.51 -11.74 12.80
C MET A 84 10.60 -11.36 13.79
N SER A 85 11.10 -12.37 14.50
CA SER A 85 12.30 -12.22 15.32
C SER A 85 13.52 -11.89 14.44
N GLU A 86 14.54 -11.29 15.02
CA GLU A 86 15.79 -10.95 14.32
C GLU A 86 16.40 -12.16 13.61
N ALA A 87 16.29 -13.34 14.21
CA ALA A 87 16.75 -14.60 13.62
C ALA A 87 16.00 -14.97 12.33
N GLU A 88 14.69 -14.75 12.28
CA GLU A 88 13.88 -15.03 11.09
C GLU A 88 14.15 -14.02 9.99
N LEU A 89 14.44 -12.75 10.34
CA LEU A 89 14.84 -11.73 9.38
C LEU A 89 16.19 -12.07 8.72
N ILE A 90 17.15 -12.56 9.50
CA ILE A 90 18.46 -13.02 9.00
C ILE A 90 18.27 -14.20 8.06
N ALA A 91 17.49 -15.21 8.44
CA ALA A 91 17.24 -16.39 7.59
C ALA A 91 16.56 -16.00 6.26
N CYS A 92 15.62 -15.06 6.30
CA CYS A 92 14.94 -14.58 5.10
C CYS A 92 15.90 -13.82 4.17
N ARG A 93 16.81 -13.03 4.74
CA ARG A 93 17.86 -12.32 3.99
C ARG A 93 18.86 -13.29 3.33
N GLU A 94 19.28 -14.34 4.05
CA GLU A 94 20.17 -15.36 3.50
C GLU A 94 19.54 -16.11 2.33
N GLN A 95 18.25 -16.43 2.40
CA GLN A 95 17.52 -17.08 1.30
C GLN A 95 17.42 -16.17 0.07
N ILE A 96 17.21 -14.87 0.26
CA ILE A 96 17.18 -13.89 -0.84
C ILE A 96 18.56 -13.79 -1.49
N ASP A 97 19.63 -13.70 -0.70
CA ASP A 97 21.01 -13.62 -1.21
C ASP A 97 21.40 -14.89 -1.98
N GLN A 98 20.99 -16.07 -1.51
CA GLN A 98 21.20 -17.33 -2.23
C GLN A 98 20.42 -17.37 -3.56
N ALA A 99 19.16 -16.93 -3.56
CA ALA A 99 18.35 -16.89 -4.77
C ALA A 99 18.89 -15.89 -5.81
N LEU A 100 19.46 -14.76 -5.36
CA LEU A 100 20.10 -13.78 -6.23
C LEU A 100 21.40 -14.29 -6.81
N LYS A 101 22.24 -14.97 -6.02
CA LYS A 101 23.46 -15.63 -6.49
C LYS A 101 23.15 -16.72 -7.53
N ALA A 102 22.19 -17.59 -7.23
CA ALA A 102 21.78 -18.65 -8.16
C ALA A 102 21.26 -18.11 -9.50
N LYS A 103 20.59 -16.95 -9.50
CA LYS A 103 20.17 -16.28 -10.74
C LYS A 103 21.31 -15.62 -11.50
N ALA A 104 22.33 -15.13 -10.80
CA ALA A 104 23.52 -14.55 -11.41
C ALA A 104 24.44 -15.61 -12.03
N GLU A 105 24.46 -16.82 -11.49
CA GLU A 105 25.22 -17.96 -12.03
C GLU A 105 24.49 -18.66 -13.20
N ALA A 106 23.18 -18.45 -13.32
CA ALA A 106 22.36 -19.01 -14.40
C ALA A 106 22.21 -18.07 -15.62
N ALA A 107 22.89 -16.92 -15.63
CA ALA A 107 22.88 -15.90 -16.69
C ALA A 107 24.26 -15.80 -17.37
#